data_AF-A0A936KHC4-F1
#
_entry.id   AF-A0A936KHC4-F1
#
_cell.length_a   1.000
_cell.length_b   1.000
_cell.length_c   1.000
_cell.angle_alpha   90.00
_cell.angle_beta   90.00
_cell.angle_gamma   90.00
#
_symmetry.space_group_name_H-M   'P 1'
#
loop_
_entity.id
_entity.type
_entity.pdbx_description
1 polymer ?
#
loop_
_entity_poly.entity_id
_entity_poly.type
_entity_poly.pdbx_seq_one_letter_code
_entity_poly.pdbx_strand_id
1 'polypeptide(L)'
;MPGDVPAPGDYDGDGHTDFAVWRPATGVWHVIPSGSGQTVAQQWGLPGDVPVPGDYDGDGQTDFAVWRPAEGNWYVIHSSTDQTSVQQWGLPGDMPVPADYDADGRTDFAIWRPVDGRWYVIASATGTMMVQQWGLRGDVPAPGDYDADGRTDFAVWRPADGKRPATAYCGTVLMQVSRSPQRIASTPAARVARPS
;
A
#
# COMPACT_ATOMS: atom_id res chain seq x y z
N MET A 1 -10.43 17.14 -19.09
CA MET A 1 -11.53 17.23 -18.10
C MET A 1 -10.91 17.03 -16.73
N PRO A 2 -11.30 17.78 -15.69
CA PRO A 2 -10.73 17.63 -14.35
C PRO A 2 -11.13 16.29 -13.73
N GLY A 3 -10.25 15.68 -12.93
CA GLY A 3 -10.57 14.49 -12.14
C GLY A 3 -9.67 13.26 -12.35
N ASP A 4 -8.58 13.38 -13.12
CA ASP A 4 -7.57 12.32 -13.20
C ASP A 4 -6.97 12.08 -11.79
N VAL A 5 -6.82 10.80 -11.41
CA VAL A 5 -6.32 10.36 -10.10
C VAL A 5 -4.83 10.06 -10.23
N PRO A 6 -3.95 10.65 -9.40
CA PRO A 6 -2.53 10.30 -9.38
C PRO A 6 -2.36 8.82 -9.05
N ALA A 7 -1.51 8.14 -9.81
CA ALA A 7 -1.20 6.74 -9.58
C ALA A 7 0.27 6.45 -9.92
N PRO A 8 1.22 7.14 -9.28
CA PRO A 8 2.65 6.98 -9.57
C PRO A 8 3.15 5.57 -9.20
N GLY A 9 4.17 5.10 -9.93
CA GLY A 9 4.82 3.81 -9.75
C GLY A 9 5.95 3.65 -10.76
N ASP A 10 6.82 2.67 -10.59
CA ASP A 10 7.85 2.30 -11.58
C ASP A 10 7.23 1.31 -12.59
N TYR A 11 6.74 1.80 -13.72
CA TYR A 11 6.02 1.00 -14.72
C TYR A 11 6.92 0.48 -15.86
N ASP A 12 8.17 0.94 -15.96
CA ASP A 12 9.14 0.44 -16.94
C ASP A 12 10.32 -0.35 -16.32
N GLY A 13 10.34 -0.50 -15.00
CA GLY A 13 11.29 -1.34 -14.27
C GLY A 13 12.69 -0.75 -14.18
N ASP A 14 12.82 0.57 -14.33
CA ASP A 14 14.13 1.25 -14.31
C ASP A 14 14.60 1.61 -12.89
N GLY A 15 13.78 1.34 -11.87
CA GLY A 15 14.04 1.66 -10.48
C GLY A 15 13.66 3.09 -10.09
N HIS A 16 12.97 3.83 -10.95
CA HIS A 16 12.50 5.18 -10.71
C HIS A 16 10.98 5.28 -10.80
N THR A 17 10.40 6.18 -10.00
CA THR A 17 8.97 6.42 -10.03
C THR A 17 8.58 7.22 -11.27
N ASP A 18 7.63 6.70 -12.03
CA ASP A 18 7.05 7.34 -13.21
C ASP A 18 5.91 8.29 -12.86
N PHE A 19 5.67 9.24 -13.78
CA PHE A 19 4.46 10.04 -13.73
C PHE A 19 3.29 9.27 -14.31
N ALA A 20 2.28 9.00 -13.50
CA ALA A 20 1.10 8.28 -13.95
C ALA A 20 -0.19 8.84 -13.37
N VAL A 21 -1.24 8.80 -14.19
CA VAL A 21 -2.60 9.15 -13.79
C VAL A 21 -3.60 8.14 -14.33
N TRP A 22 -4.64 7.84 -13.55
CA TRP A 22 -5.79 7.07 -13.98
C TRP A 22 -6.98 7.99 -14.23
N ARG A 23 -7.68 7.81 -15.35
CA ARG A 23 -8.84 8.62 -15.73
C ARG A 23 -10.15 7.93 -15.33
N PRO A 24 -10.88 8.42 -14.31
CA PRO A 24 -12.06 7.71 -13.81
C PRO A 24 -13.21 7.59 -14.80
N ALA A 25 -13.35 8.56 -15.70
CA ALA A 25 -14.42 8.57 -16.69
C ALA A 25 -14.30 7.45 -17.74
N THR A 26 -13.08 6.95 -17.98
CA THR A 26 -12.81 5.97 -19.05
C THR A 26 -12.10 4.72 -18.56
N GLY A 27 -11.48 4.73 -17.39
CA GLY A 27 -10.63 3.64 -16.92
C GLY A 27 -9.29 3.56 -17.65
N VAL A 28 -8.80 4.67 -18.21
CA VAL A 28 -7.52 4.68 -18.95
C VAL A 28 -6.42 5.23 -18.05
N TRP A 29 -5.33 4.48 -17.95
CA TRP A 29 -4.07 4.90 -17.36
C TRP A 29 -3.24 5.65 -18.40
N HIS A 30 -2.64 6.77 -18.01
CA HIS A 30 -1.64 7.49 -18.81
C HIS A 30 -0.37 7.54 -17.99
N VAL A 31 0.69 6.93 -18.50
CA VAL A 31 1.99 6.81 -17.85
C VAL A 31 3.03 7.51 -18.72
N ILE A 32 3.93 8.24 -18.10
CA ILE A 32 5.13 8.79 -18.74
C ILE A 32 6.31 8.14 -18.02
N PRO A 33 6.88 7.06 -18.59
CA PRO A 33 7.96 6.35 -17.96
C PRO A 33 9.22 7.21 -17.89
N SER A 34 9.96 7.06 -16.79
CA SER A 34 11.18 7.78 -16.45
C SER A 34 12.27 7.53 -17.49
N GLY A 35 12.44 6.27 -17.94
CA GLY A 35 13.50 5.88 -18.86
C GLY A 35 13.27 6.38 -20.29
N SER A 36 12.03 6.38 -20.78
CA SER A 36 11.72 6.73 -22.18
C SER A 36 11.16 8.15 -22.38
N GLY A 37 10.43 8.69 -21.39
CA GLY A 37 9.67 9.93 -21.47
C GLY A 37 8.50 9.91 -22.47
N GLN A 38 8.19 8.77 -23.09
CA GLN A 38 7.09 8.63 -24.06
C GLN A 38 5.82 8.19 -23.36
N THR A 39 4.72 8.90 -23.61
CA THR A 39 3.43 8.56 -22.97
C THR A 39 2.91 7.21 -23.45
N VAL A 40 2.60 6.34 -22.50
CA VAL A 40 1.93 5.05 -22.67
C VAL A 40 0.50 5.17 -22.15
N ALA A 41 -0.46 4.57 -22.87
CA ALA A 41 -1.84 4.52 -22.44
C ALA A 41 -2.30 3.06 -22.30
N GLN A 42 -2.80 2.68 -21.13
CA GLN A 42 -3.31 1.35 -20.84
C GLN A 42 -4.78 1.44 -20.43
N GLN A 43 -5.67 0.75 -21.15
CA GLN A 43 -7.07 0.64 -20.76
C GLN A 43 -7.20 -0.43 -19.68
N TRP A 44 -7.45 -0.03 -18.43
CA TRP A 44 -7.69 -0.97 -17.33
C TRP A 44 -8.57 -0.38 -16.24
N GLY A 45 -9.68 -1.07 -15.98
CA GLY A 45 -10.74 -0.66 -15.07
C GLY A 45 -11.95 -0.03 -15.75
N LEU A 46 -12.96 0.25 -14.94
CA LEU A 46 -14.25 0.81 -15.32
C LEU A 46 -14.58 2.07 -14.50
N PRO A 47 -15.53 2.91 -14.95
CA PRO A 47 -16.02 4.00 -14.12
C PRO A 47 -16.55 3.50 -12.77
N GLY A 48 -16.05 4.09 -11.69
CA GLY A 48 -16.38 3.70 -10.31
C GLY A 48 -15.36 2.76 -9.64
N ASP A 49 -14.40 2.23 -10.39
CA ASP A 49 -13.25 1.54 -9.82
C ASP A 49 -12.28 2.54 -9.14
N VAL A 50 -11.42 2.02 -8.26
CA VAL A 50 -10.38 2.77 -7.54
C VAL A 50 -9.00 2.27 -8.01
N PRO A 51 -8.11 3.13 -8.52
CA PRO A 51 -6.77 2.71 -8.92
C PRO A 51 -5.93 2.33 -7.69
N VAL A 52 -5.24 1.19 -7.77
CA VAL A 52 -4.48 0.57 -6.66
C VAL A 52 -3.17 -0.03 -7.18
N PRO A 53 -2.32 0.77 -7.86
CA PRO A 53 -1.10 0.25 -8.48
C PRO A 53 -0.13 -0.32 -7.43
N GLY A 54 0.66 -1.32 -7.83
CA GLY A 54 1.68 -1.97 -7.00
C GLY A 54 2.28 -3.17 -7.74
N ASP A 55 3.43 -3.67 -7.29
CA ASP A 55 4.05 -4.90 -7.81
C ASP A 55 3.41 -6.12 -7.12
N TYR A 56 2.38 -6.74 -7.70
CA TYR A 56 1.65 -7.87 -7.10
C TYR A 56 2.26 -9.23 -7.46
N ASP A 57 3.01 -9.32 -8.57
CA ASP A 57 3.62 -10.57 -9.02
C ASP A 57 5.09 -10.73 -8.61
N GLY A 58 5.72 -9.66 -8.11
CA GLY A 58 7.05 -9.59 -7.54
C GLY A 58 8.15 -9.49 -8.59
N ASP A 59 7.88 -8.89 -9.75
CA ASP A 59 8.85 -8.73 -10.83
C ASP A 59 9.67 -7.44 -10.75
N GLY A 60 9.36 -6.56 -9.78
CA GLY A 60 10.00 -5.26 -9.57
C GLY A 60 9.39 -4.13 -10.40
N GLN A 61 8.33 -4.39 -11.17
CA GLN A 61 7.56 -3.39 -11.92
C GLN A 61 6.18 -3.20 -11.29
N THR A 62 5.63 -2.01 -11.47
CA THR A 62 4.30 -1.65 -11.00
C THR A 62 3.24 -2.22 -11.94
N ASP A 63 2.35 -3.03 -11.39
CA ASP A 63 1.19 -3.55 -12.10
C ASP A 63 0.07 -2.50 -12.21
N PHE A 64 -0.68 -2.58 -13.31
CA PHE A 64 -1.94 -1.87 -13.44
C PHE A 64 -3.02 -2.62 -12.67
N ALA A 65 -3.51 -2.01 -11.59
CA ALA A 65 -4.50 -2.63 -10.73
C ALA A 65 -5.64 -1.69 -10.33
N VAL A 66 -6.84 -2.24 -10.23
CA VAL A 66 -8.04 -1.53 -9.78
C VAL A 66 -8.80 -2.34 -8.74
N TRP A 67 -9.38 -1.67 -7.74
CA TRP A 67 -10.33 -2.23 -6.80
C TRP A 67 -11.75 -1.78 -7.16
N ARG A 68 -12.69 -2.73 -7.23
CA ARG A 68 -14.10 -2.46 -7.54
C ARG A 68 -14.94 -2.47 -6.27
N PRO A 69 -15.38 -1.31 -5.77
CA PRO A 69 -16.04 -1.20 -4.47
C PRO A 69 -17.36 -1.97 -4.35
N ALA A 70 -18.10 -2.10 -5.46
CA ALA A 70 -19.40 -2.76 -5.48
C ALA A 70 -19.33 -4.26 -5.13
N GLU A 71 -18.18 -4.88 -5.39
CA GLU A 71 -17.98 -6.33 -5.28
C GLU A 71 -16.87 -6.69 -4.27
N GLY A 72 -15.98 -5.75 -3.96
CA GLY A 72 -14.75 -6.02 -3.21
C GLY A 72 -13.74 -6.83 -4.04
N ASN A 73 -13.74 -6.69 -5.36
CA ASN A 73 -12.83 -7.41 -6.25
C ASN A 73 -11.64 -6.52 -6.66
N TRP A 74 -10.44 -7.08 -6.59
CA TRP A 74 -9.21 -6.52 -7.13
C TRP A 74 -8.96 -7.13 -8.51
N TYR A 75 -8.64 -6.31 -9.50
CA TYR A 75 -8.30 -6.73 -10.86
C TYR A 75 -6.92 -6.21 -11.20
N VAL A 76 -5.98 -7.09 -11.50
CA VAL A 76 -4.57 -6.76 -11.77
C VAL A 76 -4.21 -7.24 -13.18
N ILE A 77 -3.48 -6.43 -13.95
CA ILE A 77 -2.67 -6.91 -15.08
C ILE A 77 -1.22 -6.96 -14.61
N HIS A 78 -0.65 -8.16 -14.61
CA HIS A 78 0.75 -8.37 -14.28
C HIS A 78 1.67 -7.83 -15.37
N SER A 79 2.58 -6.94 -15.01
CA SER A 79 3.64 -6.32 -15.83
C SER A 79 4.48 -7.36 -16.56
N SER A 80 4.80 -8.48 -15.90
CA SER A 80 5.73 -9.49 -16.39
C SER A 80 5.17 -10.36 -17.53
N THR A 81 3.84 -10.49 -17.62
CA THR A 81 3.18 -11.50 -18.47
C THR A 81 1.95 -11.01 -19.22
N ASP A 82 1.48 -9.77 -18.97
CA ASP A 82 0.18 -9.24 -19.41
C ASP A 82 -1.02 -10.11 -18.96
N GLN A 83 -0.83 -11.03 -18.01
CA GLN A 83 -1.89 -11.88 -17.51
C GLN A 83 -2.74 -11.14 -16.48
N THR A 84 -4.04 -11.41 -16.51
CA THR A 84 -4.99 -10.81 -15.59
C THR A 84 -5.23 -11.72 -14.39
N SER A 85 -5.23 -11.17 -13.19
CA SER A 85 -5.66 -11.87 -11.97
C SER A 85 -6.83 -11.14 -11.30
N VAL A 86 -7.63 -11.91 -10.55
CA VAL A 86 -8.76 -11.39 -9.78
C VAL A 86 -8.69 -11.93 -8.36
N GLN A 87 -8.70 -11.04 -7.37
CA GLN A 87 -8.74 -11.40 -5.96
C GLN A 87 -9.97 -10.76 -5.31
N GLN A 88 -10.88 -11.60 -4.78
CA GLN A 88 -11.99 -11.10 -3.96
C GLN A 88 -11.43 -10.79 -2.57
N TRP A 89 -11.38 -9.51 -2.20
CA TRP A 89 -10.95 -9.08 -0.88
C TRP A 89 -11.52 -7.71 -0.50
N GLY A 90 -12.20 -7.69 0.64
CA GLY A 90 -12.93 -6.54 1.16
C GLY A 90 -14.44 -6.61 0.92
N LEU A 91 -15.14 -5.59 1.40
CA LEU A 91 -16.58 -5.41 1.33
C LEU A 91 -16.91 -4.00 0.85
N PRO A 92 -18.15 -3.76 0.36
CA PRO A 92 -18.61 -2.40 0.08
C PRO A 92 -18.46 -1.48 1.30
N GLY A 93 -17.79 -0.34 1.11
CA GLY A 93 -17.50 0.64 2.15
C GLY A 93 -16.12 0.50 2.81
N ASP A 94 -15.37 -0.57 2.51
CA ASP A 94 -13.95 -0.64 2.84
C ASP A 94 -13.12 0.29 1.94
N MET A 95 -11.91 0.63 2.37
CA MET A 95 -10.94 1.42 1.60
C MET A 95 -9.73 0.55 1.24
N PRO A 96 -9.34 0.44 -0.05
CA PRO A 96 -8.13 -0.31 -0.42
C PRO A 96 -6.87 0.45 0.02
N VAL A 97 -5.91 -0.29 0.58
CA VAL A 97 -4.65 0.24 1.15
C VAL A 97 -3.48 -0.70 0.82
N PRO A 98 -3.26 -1.02 -0.49
CA PRO A 98 -2.24 -1.99 -0.90
C PRO A 98 -0.84 -1.51 -0.52
N ALA A 99 -0.02 -2.43 -0.03
CA ALA A 99 1.40 -2.21 0.29
C ALA A 99 2.05 -3.55 0.67
N ASP A 100 3.36 -3.57 0.89
CA ASP A 100 4.07 -4.75 1.41
C ASP A 100 4.07 -4.74 2.94
N TYR A 101 3.17 -5.48 3.59
CA TYR A 101 3.05 -5.56 5.07
C TYR A 101 3.81 -6.75 5.66
N ASP A 102 4.23 -7.73 4.85
CA ASP A 102 4.96 -8.91 5.32
C ASP A 102 6.47 -8.89 5.00
N ALA A 103 6.93 -7.89 4.23
CA ALA A 103 8.28 -7.66 3.72
C ALA A 103 8.79 -8.76 2.78
N ASP A 104 7.93 -9.26 1.89
CA ASP A 104 8.33 -10.20 0.83
C ASP A 104 8.71 -9.53 -0.50
N GLY A 105 8.56 -8.20 -0.60
CA GLY A 105 8.83 -7.41 -1.78
C GLY A 105 7.66 -7.35 -2.77
N ARG A 106 6.48 -7.89 -2.43
CA ARG A 106 5.26 -7.84 -3.22
C ARG A 106 4.20 -7.00 -2.53
N THR A 107 3.26 -6.53 -3.32
CA THR A 107 2.12 -5.77 -2.84
C THR A 107 1.07 -6.72 -2.30
N ASP A 108 0.72 -6.55 -1.03
CA ASP A 108 -0.37 -7.27 -0.39
C ASP A 108 -1.74 -6.68 -0.75
N PHE A 109 -2.74 -7.56 -0.84
CA PHE A 109 -4.14 -7.14 -0.88
C PHE A 109 -4.59 -6.73 0.52
N ALA A 110 -4.78 -5.43 0.71
CA ALA A 110 -5.11 -4.86 2.01
C ALA A 110 -6.28 -3.88 1.94
N ILE A 111 -7.14 -3.94 2.94
CA ILE A 111 -8.23 -2.98 3.15
C ILE A 111 -8.19 -2.40 4.55
N TRP A 112 -8.66 -1.16 4.68
CA TRP A 112 -9.02 -0.53 5.94
C TRP A 112 -10.54 -0.36 6.01
N ARG A 113 -11.14 -0.79 7.11
CA ARG A 113 -12.58 -0.75 7.34
C ARG A 113 -12.94 0.45 8.21
N PRO A 114 -13.59 1.50 7.66
CA PRO A 114 -13.84 2.74 8.40
C PRO A 114 -14.83 2.60 9.56
N VAL A 115 -15.73 1.62 9.50
CA VAL A 115 -16.80 1.46 10.51
C VAL A 115 -16.25 1.05 11.87
N ASP A 116 -15.15 0.29 11.89
CA ASP A 116 -14.54 -0.22 13.12
C ASP A 116 -13.03 0.06 13.24
N GLY A 117 -12.39 0.69 12.25
CA GLY A 117 -10.98 1.07 12.29
C GLY A 117 -10.02 -0.11 12.20
N ARG A 118 -10.42 -1.19 11.50
CA ARG A 118 -9.61 -2.40 11.34
C ARG A 118 -8.96 -2.47 9.98
N TRP A 119 -7.74 -2.97 9.98
CA TRP A 119 -6.97 -3.34 8.79
C TRP A 119 -7.09 -4.84 8.58
N TYR A 120 -7.27 -5.25 7.33
CA TYR A 120 -7.31 -6.64 6.91
C TYR A 120 -6.41 -6.83 5.71
N VAL A 121 -5.39 -7.66 5.84
CA VAL A 121 -4.35 -7.89 4.82
C VAL A 121 -4.33 -9.38 4.49
N ILE A 122 -4.19 -9.73 3.20
CA ILE A 122 -3.72 -11.04 2.77
C ILE A 122 -2.24 -10.89 2.42
N ALA A 123 -1.37 -11.51 3.22
CA ALA A 123 0.06 -11.58 2.98
C ALA A 123 0.36 -12.34 1.67
N SER A 124 1.02 -11.72 0.71
CA SER A 124 1.37 -12.27 -0.61
C SER A 124 2.24 -13.51 -0.50
N ALA A 125 3.17 -13.57 0.46
CA ALA A 125 4.10 -14.68 0.60
C ALA A 125 3.42 -16.00 1.00
N THR A 126 2.31 -15.92 1.73
CA THR A 126 1.71 -17.07 2.43
C THR A 126 0.22 -17.25 2.19
N GLY A 127 -0.46 -16.23 1.67
CA GLY A 127 -1.92 -16.15 1.60
C GLY A 127 -2.59 -16.04 2.97
N THR A 128 -1.84 -15.75 4.04
CA THR A 128 -2.40 -15.69 5.39
C THR A 128 -3.07 -14.33 5.66
N MET A 129 -4.20 -14.37 6.37
CA MET A 129 -4.90 -13.14 6.75
C MET A 129 -4.30 -12.54 8.02
N MET A 130 -3.90 -11.28 7.95
CA MET A 130 -3.54 -10.45 9.09
C MET A 130 -4.69 -9.48 9.41
N VAL A 131 -4.98 -9.31 10.70
CA VAL A 131 -6.01 -8.38 11.16
C VAL A 131 -5.41 -7.50 12.25
N GLN A 132 -5.45 -6.19 12.06
CA GLN A 132 -4.93 -5.22 13.02
C GLN A 132 -5.99 -4.17 13.35
N GLN A 133 -6.26 -3.98 14.64
CA GLN A 133 -7.08 -2.86 15.11
C GLN A 133 -6.18 -1.62 15.23
N TRP A 134 -6.35 -0.65 14.34
CA TRP A 134 -5.62 0.61 14.42
C TRP A 134 -6.36 1.73 13.69
N GLY A 135 -6.82 2.72 14.45
CA GLY A 135 -7.67 3.80 13.96
C GLY A 135 -9.08 3.75 14.50
N LEU A 136 -9.85 4.78 14.17
CA LEU A 136 -11.23 5.03 14.58
C LEU A 136 -12.05 5.49 13.38
N ARG A 137 -13.38 5.46 13.52
CA ARG A 137 -14.28 6.03 12.51
C ARG A 137 -13.95 7.52 12.31
N GLY A 138 -13.74 7.91 11.05
CA GLY A 138 -13.38 9.28 10.66
C GLY A 138 -11.88 9.50 10.47
N ASP A 139 -11.04 8.54 10.87
CA ASP A 139 -9.63 8.53 10.48
C ASP A 139 -9.49 8.23 8.98
N VAL A 140 -8.34 8.56 8.41
CA VAL A 140 -7.95 8.25 7.03
C VAL A 140 -6.71 7.35 7.08
N PRO A 141 -6.69 6.20 6.40
CA PRO A 141 -5.51 5.35 6.37
C PRO A 141 -4.38 6.05 5.64
N ALA A 142 -3.17 5.93 6.18
CA ALA A 142 -1.96 6.50 5.61
C ALA A 142 -0.79 5.53 5.88
N PRO A 143 -0.82 4.32 5.28
CA PRO A 143 0.21 3.33 5.48
C PRO A 143 1.56 3.79 4.92
N GLY A 144 2.64 3.27 5.47
CA GLY A 144 4.00 3.51 5.01
C GLY A 144 5.02 2.87 5.95
N ASP A 145 6.25 2.70 5.50
CA ASP A 145 7.37 2.25 6.35
C ASP A 145 7.94 3.46 7.11
N TYR A 146 7.55 3.63 8.38
CA TYR A 146 7.96 4.78 9.20
C TYR A 146 9.14 4.47 10.12
N ASP A 147 9.49 3.19 10.31
CA ASP A 147 10.61 2.78 11.15
C ASP A 147 11.79 2.14 10.38
N ALA A 148 11.67 2.08 9.04
CA ALA A 148 12.66 1.58 8.10
C ALA A 148 13.00 0.08 8.30
N ASP A 149 12.02 -0.73 8.72
CA ASP A 149 12.17 -2.18 8.85
C ASP A 149 11.86 -2.96 7.56
N GLY A 150 11.45 -2.25 6.50
CA GLY A 150 11.10 -2.82 5.20
C GLY A 150 9.67 -3.35 5.13
N ARG A 151 8.87 -3.21 6.19
CA ARG A 151 7.44 -3.53 6.22
C ARG A 151 6.64 -2.24 6.25
N THR A 152 5.47 -2.29 5.64
CA THR A 152 4.52 -1.20 5.74
C THR A 152 3.86 -1.20 7.13
N ASP A 153 3.93 -0.08 7.82
CA ASP A 153 3.24 0.12 9.09
C ASP A 153 1.75 0.49 8.88
N PHE A 154 0.91 0.02 9.79
CA PHE A 154 -0.45 0.52 9.92
C PHE A 154 -0.43 1.91 10.54
N ALA A 155 -0.87 2.90 9.77
CA ALA A 155 -0.92 4.28 10.23
C ALA A 155 -2.18 4.98 9.74
N VAL A 156 -2.66 5.91 10.57
CA VAL A 156 -3.82 6.73 10.24
C VAL A 156 -3.53 8.21 10.46
N TRP A 157 -4.12 9.03 9.59
CA TRP A 157 -4.27 10.46 9.80
C TRP A 157 -5.65 10.74 10.38
N ARG A 158 -5.68 11.50 11.49
CA ARG A 158 -6.93 11.97 12.09
C ARG A 158 -7.15 13.44 11.73
N PRO A 159 -8.09 13.76 10.83
CA PRO A 159 -8.57 15.13 10.67
C PRO A 159 -9.14 15.56 12.02
N ALA A 160 -8.45 16.45 12.73
CA ALA A 160 -8.87 16.83 14.07
C ALA A 160 -10.23 17.55 14.05
N ASP A 161 -11.13 17.22 14.99
CA ASP A 161 -12.23 18.09 15.43
C ASP A 161 -11.69 19.33 16.21
N GLY A 162 -10.52 19.88 15.83
CA GLY A 162 -9.88 21.00 16.53
C GLY A 162 -9.30 20.66 17.93
N LYS A 163 -9.25 19.40 18.35
CA LYS A 163 -8.56 18.99 19.59
C LYS A 163 -7.65 17.78 19.33
N ARG A 164 -6.35 17.96 19.59
CA ARG A 164 -5.28 16.97 19.38
C ARG A 164 -5.45 15.75 20.29
N PRO A 165 -5.25 14.52 19.78
CA PRO A 165 -4.72 13.44 20.63
C PRO A 165 -3.40 12.87 20.09
N ALA A 166 -2.43 12.79 21.01
CA ALA A 166 -1.34 11.81 21.13
C ALA A 166 -0.49 11.46 19.90
N THR A 167 0.59 12.24 19.77
CA THR A 167 1.99 11.85 19.50
C THR A 167 2.29 10.45 18.96
N ALA A 168 2.76 10.37 17.71
CA ALA A 168 3.91 9.55 17.34
C ALA A 168 4.91 10.44 16.59
N TYR A 169 6.19 10.39 16.99
CA TYR A 169 7.25 11.21 16.43
C TYR A 169 7.91 10.51 15.24
N CYS A 170 7.82 11.11 14.05
CA CYS A 170 8.96 11.35 13.15
C CYS A 170 8.52 12.40 12.11
N GLY A 171 9.05 13.64 12.19
CA GLY A 171 8.90 14.68 11.15
C GLY A 171 7.50 15.26 10.89
N THR A 172 7.14 16.34 11.61
CA THR A 172 6.15 17.40 11.26
C THR A 172 4.72 17.04 10.82
N VAL A 173 4.30 15.78 10.77
CA VAL A 173 2.87 15.41 10.62
C VAL A 173 2.41 14.61 11.84
N LEU A 174 1.28 15.00 12.41
CA LEU A 174 0.59 14.22 13.46
C LEU A 174 0.00 12.96 12.81
N MET A 175 0.81 11.91 12.69
CA MET A 175 0.41 10.55 12.34
C MET A 175 0.42 9.67 13.59
N GLN A 176 -0.54 8.76 13.72
CA GLN A 176 -0.49 7.70 14.72
C GLN A 176 -0.06 6.41 14.04
N VAL A 177 1.12 5.91 14.41
CA VAL A 177 1.76 4.72 13.80
C VAL A 177 1.76 3.57 14.81
N SER A 178 1.35 2.36 14.40
CA SER A 178 1.56 1.15 15.20
C SER A 178 3.01 0.71 15.06
N ARG A 179 3.75 0.53 16.16
CA ARG A 179 5.12 -0.01 16.06
C ARG A 179 5.10 -1.52 15.88
N SER A 180 5.86 -2.03 14.91
CA SER A 180 6.19 -3.45 14.82
C SER A 180 6.92 -3.93 16.09
N PRO A 181 6.66 -5.15 16.59
CA PRO A 181 7.43 -5.71 17.71
C PRO A 181 8.89 -5.87 17.27
N GLN A 182 9.76 -5.01 17.79
CA GLN A 182 11.19 -5.10 17.60
C GLN A 182 11.67 -6.53 17.95
N ARG A 183 12.29 -7.21 16.99
CA ARG A 183 12.99 -8.48 17.25
C ARG A 183 14.10 -8.13 18.24
N ILE A 184 13.96 -8.57 19.50
CA ILE A 184 14.99 -8.36 20.52
C ILE A 184 16.29 -8.93 19.98
N ALA A 185 17.22 -8.05 19.59
CA ALA A 185 18.58 -8.43 19.28
C ALA A 185 19.14 -9.08 20.55
N SER A 186 19.43 -10.37 20.46
CA SER A 186 20.10 -11.10 21.53
C SER A 186 21.43 -10.42 21.82
N THR A 187 21.55 -9.85 23.02
CA THR A 187 22.78 -9.26 23.55
C THR A 187 23.92 -10.27 23.42
N PRO A 188 25.07 -9.94 22.81
CA PRO A 188 26.21 -10.85 22.82
C PRO A 188 26.74 -10.97 24.26
N ALA A 189 26.88 -12.20 24.72
CA ALA A 189 27.40 -12.50 26.05
C ALA A 189 28.78 -11.87 26.25
N ALA A 190 28.93 -11.05 27.30
CA ALA A 190 30.20 -10.48 27.70
C ALA A 190 31.19 -11.59 28.04
N ARG A 191 32.29 -11.64 27.29
CA ARG A 191 33.42 -12.53 27.57
C ARG A 191 34.12 -12.05 28.85
N VAL A 192 33.96 -12.79 29.94
CA VAL A 192 34.66 -12.54 31.20
C VAL A 192 36.16 -12.80 30.99
N ALA A 193 36.97 -11.75 31.06
CA ALA A 193 38.42 -11.86 31.16
C ALA A 193 38.82 -12.31 32.58
N ARG A 194 39.66 -13.34 32.66
CA ARG A 194 40.29 -13.81 33.90
C ARG A 194 41.35 -12.80 34.38
N PRO A 195 41.51 -12.57 35.69
CA PRO A 195 42.76 -12.06 36.24
C PRO A 195 43.73 -13.21 36.57
N SER A 196 45.00 -12.84 36.49
CA SER A 196 46.25 -13.59 36.67
C SER A 196 46.42 -14.32 37.99
#